data_AF-A0A0F8ZSI5-F1
#
_entry.id   AF-A0A0F8ZSI5-F1
#
_cell.length_a   1.000
_cell.length_b   1.000
_cell.length_c   1.000
_cell.angle_alpha   90.00
_cell.angle_beta   90.00
_cell.angle_gamma   90.00
#
_symmetry.space_group_name_H-M   'P 1'
#
loop_
_entity.id
_entity.type
_entity.pdbx_description
1 polymer ?
#
loop_
_entity_poly.entity_id
_entity_poly.type
_entity_poly.pdbx_seq_one_letter_code
_entity_poly.pdbx_strand_id
1 'polypeptide(L)'
;YIGGSNPDSGYSIAVDGSGSAYVTGHTQSTEASFPVSVGPDLTYNGGDWPGDTFVAKVAADGTGLDYAGYIGGSSYDQGYGIAVDGFGSAYVTGATCSSEASFPVSGGPDLTKNGSCDAFVAKVKADGTALDYAGYIGGQDFETGKDIAVDGSGSAYVAGRTHSSEASFPVSGGPDLTYNGLADAFVAKVADDLDTDGDGCTDSEELGNNEKLGGRRDPLYFWDFYDATGPAGRDGKIDLMNDIFGVAFRFGATGNPSGDPLTVPPPHPAYHTAFDRGGVIPEGNPWDLLPADGNIDLMNDIFGVAFSFGHNCTS
;
A
#
# COMPACT_ATOMS: atom_id res chain seq x y z
N TYR A 1 -22.28 -4.25 -22.11
CA TYR A 1 -22.84 -3.28 -21.15
C TYR A 1 -22.24 -3.58 -19.80
N ILE A 2 -21.99 -2.56 -18.98
CA ILE A 2 -21.51 -2.70 -17.61
C ILE A 2 -22.62 -2.13 -16.72
N GLY A 3 -23.28 -3.01 -15.97
CA GLY A 3 -24.50 -2.68 -15.23
C GLY A 3 -25.31 -3.92 -14.88
N GLY A 4 -26.30 -3.75 -14.02
CA GLY A 4 -27.19 -4.81 -13.54
C GLY A 4 -28.66 -4.44 -13.68
N SER A 5 -29.46 -4.80 -12.68
CA SER A 5 -30.92 -4.67 -12.71
C SER A 5 -31.46 -3.32 -12.24
N ASN A 6 -30.60 -2.46 -11.68
CA ASN A 6 -30.94 -1.12 -11.19
C ASN A 6 -30.19 -0.05 -12.02
N PRO A 7 -30.40 1.26 -11.78
CA PRO A 7 -29.69 2.31 -12.49
C PRO A 7 -28.16 2.23 -12.31
N ASP A 8 -27.45 2.25 -13.43
CA ASP A 8 -26.00 2.29 -13.48
C ASP A 8 -25.57 3.36 -14.50
N SER A 9 -24.55 4.16 -14.17
CA SER A 9 -24.04 5.19 -15.07
C SER A 9 -22.52 5.18 -15.06
N GLY A 10 -21.90 5.00 -16.23
CA GLY A 10 -20.47 5.25 -16.42
C GLY A 10 -20.20 6.75 -16.60
N TYR A 11 -19.21 7.27 -15.89
CA TYR A 11 -18.86 8.69 -15.91
C TYR A 11 -17.49 8.97 -16.55
N SER A 12 -16.53 8.07 -16.42
CA SER A 12 -15.20 8.25 -17.00
C SER A 12 -14.61 6.94 -17.51
N ILE A 13 -13.66 7.07 -18.45
CA ILE A 13 -12.97 5.97 -19.11
C ILE A 13 -11.49 6.33 -19.32
N ALA A 14 -10.61 5.36 -19.07
CA ALA A 14 -9.20 5.39 -19.43
C ALA A 14 -8.82 4.14 -20.23
N VAL A 15 -7.73 4.17 -20.99
CA VAL A 15 -7.25 3.03 -21.78
C VAL A 15 -5.76 2.86 -21.54
N ASP A 16 -5.33 1.64 -21.22
CA ASP A 16 -3.91 1.35 -20.99
C ASP A 16 -3.13 1.10 -22.30
N GLY A 17 -1.81 0.94 -22.18
CA GLY A 17 -0.95 0.66 -23.34
C GLY A 17 -1.18 -0.69 -24.01
N SER A 18 -1.90 -1.61 -23.37
CA SER A 18 -2.28 -2.92 -23.91
C SER A 18 -3.61 -2.90 -24.66
N GLY A 19 -4.39 -1.82 -24.50
CA GLY A 19 -5.69 -1.63 -25.13
C GLY A 19 -6.88 -2.02 -24.25
N SER A 20 -6.67 -2.40 -22.99
CA SER A 20 -7.76 -2.62 -22.04
C SER A 20 -8.35 -1.28 -21.60
N ALA A 21 -9.68 -1.21 -21.53
CA ALA A 21 -10.40 0.00 -21.12
C ALA A 21 -10.86 -0.11 -19.67
N TYR A 22 -10.70 0.96 -18.90
CA TYR A 22 -11.05 1.05 -17.50
C TYR A 22 -12.18 2.05 -17.35
N VAL A 23 -13.27 1.65 -16.71
CA VAL A 23 -14.49 2.46 -16.59
C VAL A 23 -14.84 2.62 -15.12
N THR A 24 -15.21 3.84 -14.73
CA THR A 24 -15.81 4.12 -13.42
C THR A 24 -17.13 4.86 -13.56
N GLY A 25 -17.88 4.91 -12.47
CA GLY A 25 -19.19 5.52 -12.41
C GLY A 25 -19.89 5.14 -11.11
N HIS A 26 -21.22 5.05 -11.17
CA HIS A 26 -22.00 4.54 -10.04
C HIS A 26 -22.95 3.42 -10.48
N THR A 27 -23.28 2.58 -9.52
CA THR A 27 -24.21 1.45 -9.67
C THR A 27 -25.13 1.38 -8.47
N GLN A 28 -26.40 1.14 -8.73
CA GLN A 28 -27.39 0.74 -7.70
C GLN A 28 -27.67 -0.76 -7.76
N SER A 29 -27.01 -1.46 -8.69
CA SER A 29 -27.15 -2.89 -8.87
C SER A 29 -26.28 -3.61 -7.86
N THR A 30 -26.90 -4.55 -7.14
CA THR A 30 -26.16 -5.43 -6.22
C THR A 30 -25.39 -6.51 -7.00
N GLU A 31 -24.53 -7.24 -6.29
CA GLU A 31 -23.76 -8.39 -6.79
C GLU A 31 -24.63 -9.51 -7.38
N ALA A 32 -25.94 -9.51 -7.12
CA ALA A 32 -26.89 -10.42 -7.75
C ALA A 32 -27.11 -10.14 -9.25
N SER A 33 -26.77 -8.94 -9.74
CA SER A 33 -27.02 -8.55 -11.14
C SER A 33 -25.91 -7.72 -11.79
N PHE A 34 -25.10 -7.00 -11.01
CA PHE A 34 -23.91 -6.34 -11.54
C PHE A 34 -22.85 -7.40 -11.88
N PRO A 35 -22.05 -7.24 -12.95
CA PRO A 35 -21.13 -8.27 -13.44
C PRO A 35 -19.84 -8.38 -12.59
N VAL A 36 -19.96 -8.45 -11.26
CA VAL A 36 -18.82 -8.65 -10.38
C VAL A 36 -18.27 -10.09 -10.51
N SER A 37 -16.96 -10.21 -10.65
CA SER A 37 -16.27 -11.51 -10.79
C SER A 37 -14.92 -11.53 -10.09
N VAL A 38 -14.18 -10.44 -10.27
CA VAL A 38 -12.95 -10.04 -9.58
C VAL A 38 -13.08 -8.55 -9.36
N GLY A 39 -12.67 -8.02 -8.21
CA GLY A 39 -12.82 -6.60 -7.92
C GLY A 39 -12.30 -6.22 -6.54
N PRO A 40 -12.16 -4.91 -6.26
CA PRO A 40 -11.71 -4.43 -4.96
C PRO A 40 -12.66 -4.83 -3.83
N ASP A 41 -13.96 -4.80 -4.13
CA ASP A 41 -15.03 -5.38 -3.35
C ASP A 41 -16.02 -6.07 -4.28
N LEU A 42 -16.52 -7.23 -3.85
CA LEU A 42 -17.52 -8.03 -4.56
C LEU A 42 -18.92 -7.88 -3.96
N THR A 43 -19.06 -7.15 -2.86
CA THR A 43 -20.32 -6.90 -2.17
C THR A 43 -20.76 -5.46 -2.41
N TYR A 44 -22.04 -5.28 -2.70
CA TYR A 44 -22.63 -3.94 -2.70
C TYR A 44 -22.86 -3.47 -1.27
N ASN A 45 -22.19 -2.40 -0.86
CA ASN A 45 -22.19 -1.88 0.50
C ASN A 45 -23.27 -0.81 0.73
N GLY A 46 -23.73 -0.18 -0.36
CA GLY A 46 -25.00 0.51 -0.41
C GLY A 46 -24.94 2.01 -0.21
N GLY A 47 -25.91 2.53 0.57
CA GLY A 47 -26.30 3.93 0.64
C GLY A 47 -27.64 4.24 -0.04
N ASP A 48 -28.43 5.17 0.51
CA ASP A 48 -29.57 5.76 -0.22
C ASP A 48 -29.10 6.30 -1.58
N TRP A 49 -30.03 6.51 -2.52
CA TRP A 49 -29.75 7.01 -3.87
C TRP A 49 -28.62 8.04 -3.84
N PRO A 50 -27.55 7.87 -4.63
CA PRO A 50 -27.39 7.01 -5.82
C PRO A 50 -26.54 5.72 -5.77
N GLY A 51 -26.14 5.17 -4.62
CA GLY A 51 -25.43 3.86 -4.54
C GLY A 51 -23.89 3.94 -4.52
N ASP A 52 -23.22 2.86 -4.93
CA ASP A 52 -21.76 2.68 -4.84
C ASP A 52 -21.00 3.10 -6.11
N THR A 53 -19.73 3.47 -5.96
CA THR A 53 -18.82 3.56 -7.11
C THR A 53 -18.53 2.17 -7.64
N PHE A 54 -18.46 2.01 -8.96
CA PHE A 54 -17.86 0.81 -9.55
C PHE A 54 -16.55 1.14 -10.27
N VAL A 55 -15.71 0.12 -10.39
CA VAL A 55 -14.57 0.09 -11.31
C VAL A 55 -14.68 -1.18 -12.15
N ALA A 56 -14.42 -1.08 -13.45
CA ALA A 56 -14.43 -2.22 -14.35
C ALA A 56 -13.29 -2.11 -15.37
N LYS A 57 -12.58 -3.22 -15.60
CA LYS A 57 -11.60 -3.37 -16.67
C LYS A 57 -12.18 -4.26 -17.76
N VAL A 58 -12.34 -3.70 -18.95
CA VAL A 58 -12.73 -4.41 -20.16
C VAL A 58 -11.50 -5.05 -20.78
N ALA A 59 -11.60 -6.32 -21.14
CA ALA A 59 -10.55 -7.05 -21.84
C ALA A 59 -10.17 -6.30 -23.13
N ALA A 60 -8.88 -6.32 -23.50
CA ALA A 60 -8.37 -5.59 -24.68
C ALA A 60 -9.01 -6.01 -26.01
N ASP A 61 -9.56 -7.23 -26.09
CA ASP A 61 -10.32 -7.72 -27.24
C ASP A 61 -11.80 -7.31 -27.24
N GLY A 62 -12.26 -6.65 -26.18
CA GLY A 62 -13.63 -6.18 -25.99
C GLY A 62 -14.65 -7.29 -25.71
N THR A 63 -14.20 -8.53 -25.45
CA THR A 63 -15.11 -9.69 -25.34
C THR A 63 -15.71 -9.87 -23.95
N GLY A 64 -15.14 -9.24 -22.92
CA GLY A 64 -15.56 -9.40 -21.53
C GLY A 64 -14.92 -8.39 -20.58
N LEU A 65 -15.07 -8.66 -19.30
CA LEU A 65 -14.44 -7.90 -18.21
C LEU A 65 -13.34 -8.76 -17.60
N ASP A 66 -12.14 -8.19 -17.48
CA ASP A 66 -11.05 -8.79 -16.70
C ASP A 66 -11.39 -8.71 -15.21
N TYR A 67 -11.97 -7.58 -14.78
CA TYR A 67 -12.52 -7.40 -13.44
C TYR A 67 -13.64 -6.36 -13.44
N ALA A 68 -14.54 -6.47 -12.46
CA ALA A 68 -15.49 -5.44 -12.07
C ALA A 68 -15.84 -5.59 -10.59
N GLY A 69 -15.81 -4.48 -9.86
CA GLY A 69 -16.13 -4.47 -8.43
C GLY A 69 -16.53 -3.10 -7.94
N TYR A 70 -16.87 -3.04 -6.66
CA TYR A 70 -17.32 -1.83 -5.98
C TYR A 70 -16.18 -1.12 -5.26
N ILE A 71 -16.34 0.19 -5.09
CA ILE A 71 -15.56 1.04 -4.19
C ILE A 71 -16.57 1.93 -3.47
N GLY A 72 -16.90 1.61 -2.23
CA GLY A 72 -17.96 2.34 -1.52
C GLY A 72 -18.24 1.77 -0.15
N GLY A 73 -19.06 2.48 0.60
CA GLY A 73 -19.44 2.15 1.96
C GLY A 73 -20.94 2.15 2.16
N SER A 74 -21.38 2.55 3.35
CA SER A 74 -22.79 2.49 3.74
C SER A 74 -23.65 3.67 3.26
N SER A 75 -23.08 4.60 2.49
CA SER A 75 -23.69 5.86 2.07
C SER A 75 -23.41 6.16 0.60
N TYR A 76 -23.67 7.40 0.17
CA TYR A 76 -23.46 7.83 -1.20
C TYR A 76 -21.99 7.74 -1.62
N ASP A 77 -21.71 7.03 -2.73
CA ASP A 77 -20.38 6.91 -3.32
C ASP A 77 -20.45 7.03 -4.85
N GLN A 78 -19.71 7.98 -5.45
CA GLN A 78 -19.67 8.14 -6.92
C GLN A 78 -18.26 8.36 -7.44
N GLY A 79 -17.81 7.51 -8.37
CA GLY A 79 -16.56 7.68 -9.12
C GLY A 79 -16.77 8.54 -10.34
N TYR A 80 -16.15 9.72 -10.37
CA TYR A 80 -16.27 10.68 -11.47
C TYR A 80 -15.08 10.66 -12.43
N GLY A 81 -13.89 10.30 -11.94
CA GLY A 81 -12.66 10.27 -12.72
C GLY A 81 -11.93 8.94 -12.58
N ILE A 82 -11.33 8.47 -13.67
CA ILE A 82 -10.45 7.30 -13.67
C ILE A 82 -9.22 7.56 -14.54
N ALA A 83 -8.05 7.16 -14.05
CA ALA A 83 -6.81 7.08 -14.81
C ALA A 83 -6.19 5.69 -14.64
N VAL A 84 -5.26 5.32 -15.53
CA VAL A 84 -4.51 4.06 -15.44
C VAL A 84 -3.03 4.33 -15.64
N ASP A 85 -2.19 3.71 -14.82
CA ASP A 85 -0.74 3.85 -14.92
C ASP A 85 -0.12 2.87 -15.94
N GLY A 86 1.21 2.95 -16.11
CA GLY A 86 1.94 2.05 -17.00
C GLY A 86 2.02 0.59 -16.53
N PHE A 87 1.65 0.30 -15.28
CA PHE A 87 1.61 -1.04 -14.70
C PHE A 87 0.22 -1.67 -14.74
N GLY A 88 -0.81 -0.90 -15.13
CA GLY A 88 -2.19 -1.35 -15.26
C GLY A 88 -3.03 -1.15 -13.99
N SER A 89 -2.52 -0.44 -12.98
CA SER A 89 -3.28 -0.06 -11.79
C SER A 89 -4.21 1.10 -12.11
N ALA A 90 -5.45 1.03 -11.63
CA ALA A 90 -6.48 2.03 -11.90
C ALA A 90 -6.61 3.00 -10.73
N TYR A 91 -6.65 4.28 -11.01
CA TYR A 91 -6.79 5.35 -10.02
C TYR A 91 -8.16 5.97 -10.20
N VAL A 92 -9.00 5.88 -9.18
CA VAL A 92 -10.39 6.37 -9.19
C VAL A 92 -10.51 7.55 -8.24
N THR A 93 -11.20 8.60 -8.66
CA THR A 93 -11.60 9.70 -7.78
C THR A 93 -13.08 9.99 -7.89
N GLY A 94 -13.63 10.61 -6.86
CA GLY A 94 -15.06 10.80 -6.75
C GLY A 94 -15.48 11.62 -5.54
N ALA A 95 -16.73 11.42 -5.12
CA ALA A 95 -17.26 11.89 -3.84
C ALA A 95 -17.80 10.70 -3.04
N THR A 96 -17.59 10.74 -1.72
CA THR A 96 -18.09 9.75 -0.77
C THR A 96 -18.70 10.47 0.44
N CYS A 97 -19.93 10.10 0.81
CA CYS A 97 -20.51 10.46 2.11
C CYS A 97 -20.36 9.32 3.12
N SER A 98 -19.74 8.20 2.75
CA SER A 98 -19.49 7.06 3.63
C SER A 98 -18.39 7.43 4.63
N SER A 99 -18.54 7.05 5.90
CA SER A 99 -17.46 7.23 6.89
C SER A 99 -16.46 6.09 6.81
N GLU A 100 -15.31 6.30 7.44
CA GLU A 100 -14.21 5.33 7.59
C GLU A 100 -14.63 4.00 8.26
N ALA A 101 -15.79 3.97 8.91
CA ALA A 101 -16.38 2.74 9.43
C ALA A 101 -16.90 1.79 8.34
N SER A 102 -17.09 2.27 7.11
CA SER A 102 -17.66 1.49 6.01
C SER A 102 -16.97 1.68 4.66
N PHE A 103 -16.43 2.86 4.37
CA PHE A 103 -15.64 3.09 3.18
C PHE A 103 -14.28 2.37 3.31
N PRO A 104 -13.71 1.77 2.24
CA PRO A 104 -12.54 0.92 2.33
C PRO A 104 -11.22 1.71 2.46
N VAL A 105 -11.11 2.61 3.44
CA VAL A 105 -9.92 3.43 3.67
C VAL A 105 -8.72 2.57 4.10
N SER A 106 -7.57 2.81 3.46
CA SER A 106 -6.29 2.18 3.79
C SER A 106 -5.17 2.94 3.07
N GLY A 107 -4.10 3.35 3.78
CA GLY A 107 -2.91 3.96 3.16
C GLY A 107 -3.14 5.24 2.33
N GLY A 108 -4.32 5.85 2.39
CA GLY A 108 -4.68 7.03 1.60
C GLY A 108 -4.27 8.36 2.26
N PRO A 109 -4.52 9.50 1.56
CA PRO A 109 -4.10 10.83 2.02
C PRO A 109 -4.75 11.27 3.34
N ASP A 110 -5.99 10.85 3.59
CA ASP A 110 -6.67 10.96 4.88
C ASP A 110 -7.52 9.70 5.09
N LEU A 111 -7.53 9.18 6.31
CA LEU A 111 -8.28 7.98 6.70
C LEU A 111 -9.55 8.30 7.48
N THR A 112 -9.82 9.58 7.75
CA THR A 112 -11.02 10.03 8.47
C THR A 112 -11.84 10.97 7.58
N LYS A 113 -13.16 10.82 7.55
CA LYS A 113 -14.02 11.77 6.83
C LYS A 113 -14.20 13.04 7.66
N ASN A 114 -13.93 14.20 7.07
CA ASN A 114 -13.91 15.48 7.79
C ASN A 114 -15.18 16.32 7.60
N GLY A 115 -16.00 16.00 6.60
CA GLY A 115 -17.20 16.75 6.26
C GLY A 115 -18.44 15.88 6.07
N SER A 116 -19.44 16.46 5.40
CA SER A 116 -20.66 15.73 5.02
C SER A 116 -20.35 14.65 4.00
N CYS A 117 -19.60 15.02 2.96
CA CYS A 117 -19.06 14.13 1.95
C CYS A 117 -17.74 14.71 1.46
N ASP A 118 -16.72 13.87 1.37
CA ASP A 118 -15.39 14.28 0.97
C ASP A 118 -15.11 13.78 -0.45
N ALA A 119 -14.15 14.41 -1.13
CA ALA A 119 -13.58 13.76 -2.30
C ALA A 119 -12.85 12.50 -1.84
N PHE A 120 -12.79 11.46 -2.67
CA PHE A 120 -11.91 10.32 -2.40
C PHE A 120 -10.93 10.10 -3.54
N VAL A 121 -9.87 9.37 -3.22
CA VAL A 121 -8.95 8.76 -4.17
C VAL A 121 -8.78 7.30 -3.79
N ALA A 122 -8.76 6.41 -4.79
CA ALA A 122 -8.49 4.99 -4.59
C ALA A 122 -7.59 4.47 -5.71
N LYS A 123 -6.60 3.64 -5.36
CA LYS A 123 -5.75 2.92 -6.30
C LYS A 123 -6.11 1.44 -6.26
N VAL A 124 -6.61 0.93 -7.37
CA VAL A 124 -6.95 -0.47 -7.59
C VAL A 124 -5.71 -1.19 -8.12
N LYS A 125 -5.40 -2.35 -7.55
CA LYS A 125 -4.32 -3.22 -8.04
C LYS A 125 -4.48 -3.55 -9.52
N ALA A 126 -3.37 -3.74 -10.22
CA ALA A 126 -3.40 -4.06 -11.65
C ALA A 126 -4.19 -5.34 -12.00
N ASP A 127 -4.23 -6.31 -11.07
CA ASP A 127 -5.04 -7.53 -11.18
C ASP A 127 -6.50 -7.35 -10.75
N GLY A 128 -6.87 -6.18 -10.23
CA GLY A 128 -8.21 -5.84 -9.79
C GLY A 128 -8.64 -6.47 -8.46
N THR A 129 -7.77 -7.19 -7.77
CA THR A 129 -8.16 -8.04 -6.62
C THR A 129 -8.36 -7.28 -5.30
N ALA A 130 -7.80 -6.08 -5.19
CA ALA A 130 -7.90 -5.23 -4.00
C ALA A 130 -7.57 -3.77 -4.33
N LEU A 131 -7.68 -2.91 -3.32
CA LEU A 131 -7.10 -1.57 -3.32
C LEU A 131 -5.66 -1.63 -2.78
N ASP A 132 -4.74 -0.91 -3.41
CA ASP A 132 -3.44 -0.57 -2.82
C ASP A 132 -3.62 0.53 -1.77
N TYR A 133 -4.46 1.52 -2.07
CA TYR A 133 -4.90 2.51 -1.09
C TYR A 133 -6.28 3.07 -1.42
N ALA A 134 -6.94 3.61 -0.41
CA ALA A 134 -8.03 4.57 -0.56
C ALA A 134 -8.07 5.54 0.62
N GLY A 135 -8.46 6.78 0.35
CA GLY A 135 -8.60 7.81 1.38
C GLY A 135 -9.35 9.04 0.90
N TYR A 136 -9.61 9.93 1.84
CA TYR A 136 -10.36 11.15 1.64
C TYR A 136 -9.47 12.35 1.30
N ILE A 137 -10.06 13.32 0.62
CA ILE A 137 -9.51 14.65 0.35
C ILE A 137 -10.64 15.63 0.67
N GLY A 138 -10.65 16.18 1.88
CA GLY A 138 -11.82 16.89 2.39
C GLY A 138 -11.52 17.85 3.53
N GLY A 139 -12.43 18.80 3.74
CA GLY A 139 -12.48 19.69 4.90
C GLY A 139 -13.79 19.50 5.66
N GLN A 140 -14.30 20.55 6.32
CA GLN A 140 -15.51 20.45 7.15
C GLN A 140 -16.84 20.41 6.36
N ASP A 141 -16.82 20.72 5.07
CA ASP A 141 -18.03 20.90 4.25
C ASP A 141 -18.23 19.76 3.22
N PHE A 142 -18.30 20.09 1.92
CA PHE A 142 -18.57 19.13 0.86
C PHE A 142 -17.52 19.26 -0.24
N GLU A 143 -16.86 18.15 -0.54
CA GLU A 143 -15.83 18.07 -1.55
C GLU A 143 -16.18 17.06 -2.64
N THR A 144 -15.64 17.26 -3.84
CA THR A 144 -15.78 16.30 -4.93
C THR A 144 -14.55 16.29 -5.81
N GLY A 145 -13.94 15.11 -5.96
CA GLY A 145 -12.97 14.83 -7.01
C GLY A 145 -13.70 14.68 -8.34
N LYS A 146 -13.34 15.48 -9.34
CA LYS A 146 -14.02 15.53 -10.64
C LYS A 146 -13.25 14.82 -11.74
N ASP A 147 -11.93 14.84 -11.66
CA ASP A 147 -11.06 14.16 -12.60
C ASP A 147 -9.73 13.80 -11.96
N ILE A 148 -9.02 12.83 -12.54
CA ILE A 148 -7.75 12.33 -12.02
C ILE A 148 -6.77 12.05 -13.18
N ALA A 149 -5.51 12.40 -12.97
CA ALA A 149 -4.40 12.02 -13.83
C ALA A 149 -3.33 11.32 -13.01
N VAL A 150 -2.53 10.47 -13.64
CA VAL A 150 -1.39 9.78 -12.99
C VAL A 150 -0.12 10.05 -13.78
N ASP A 151 0.98 10.31 -13.08
CA ASP A 151 2.29 10.46 -13.73
C ASP A 151 3.07 9.13 -13.80
N GLY A 152 4.21 9.14 -14.48
CA GLY A 152 5.04 7.94 -14.64
C GLY A 152 5.68 7.42 -13.34
N SER A 153 5.56 8.15 -12.24
CA SER A 153 5.98 7.70 -10.90
C SER A 153 4.84 7.09 -10.08
N GLY A 154 3.62 7.02 -10.62
CA GLY A 154 2.45 6.51 -9.91
C GLY A 154 1.74 7.54 -9.04
N SER A 155 2.21 8.81 -9.02
CA SER A 155 1.53 9.85 -8.26
C SER A 155 0.21 10.25 -8.94
N ALA A 156 -0.86 10.28 -8.16
CA ALA A 156 -2.18 10.73 -8.61
C ALA A 156 -2.34 12.25 -8.43
N TYR A 157 -2.97 12.89 -9.41
CA TYR A 157 -3.31 14.30 -9.42
C TYR A 157 -4.83 14.42 -9.56
N VAL A 158 -5.49 14.76 -8.47
CA VAL A 158 -6.95 14.91 -8.41
C VAL A 158 -7.32 16.37 -8.61
N ALA A 159 -8.18 16.66 -9.58
CA ALA A 159 -8.81 17.96 -9.73
C ALA A 159 -10.25 17.88 -9.24
N GLY A 160 -10.70 18.89 -8.50
CA GLY A 160 -12.01 18.85 -7.88
C GLY A 160 -12.53 20.20 -7.42
N ARG A 161 -13.60 20.15 -6.63
CA ARG A 161 -14.25 21.31 -6.02
C ARG A 161 -14.31 21.12 -4.51
N THR A 162 -14.03 22.18 -3.76
CA THR A 162 -14.19 22.26 -2.30
C THR A 162 -15.19 23.34 -1.92
N HIS A 163 -16.01 23.05 -0.92
CA HIS A 163 -16.86 24.03 -0.25
C HIS A 163 -16.27 24.45 1.11
N SER A 164 -15.21 23.78 1.53
CA SER A 164 -14.50 24.05 2.77
C SER A 164 -13.52 25.21 2.63
N SER A 165 -13.45 26.03 3.68
CA SER A 165 -12.40 27.04 3.79
C SER A 165 -11.01 26.44 3.98
N GLU A 166 -9.96 27.22 3.75
CA GLU A 166 -8.57 26.85 4.00
C GLU A 166 -8.26 26.53 5.47
N ALA A 167 -9.17 26.87 6.40
CA ALA A 167 -9.03 26.51 7.81
C ALA A 167 -9.25 25.01 8.10
N SER A 168 -9.91 24.29 7.19
CA SER A 168 -10.21 22.85 7.35
C SER A 168 -9.80 22.01 6.16
N PHE A 169 -9.78 22.56 4.94
CA PHE A 169 -9.29 21.83 3.76
C PHE A 169 -7.76 21.71 3.80
N PRO A 170 -7.15 20.57 3.38
CA PRO A 170 -5.71 20.32 3.47
C PRO A 170 -4.88 21.11 2.44
N VAL A 171 -4.81 22.43 2.60
CA VAL A 171 -4.04 23.32 1.74
C VAL A 171 -2.56 23.28 2.12
N SER A 172 -1.71 22.75 1.24
CA SER A 172 -0.25 22.66 1.45
C SER A 172 0.57 23.55 0.51
N GLY A 173 -0.02 24.06 -0.57
CA GLY A 173 0.64 24.93 -1.54
C GLY A 173 -0.18 25.12 -2.82
N GLY A 174 0.25 26.02 -3.70
CA GLY A 174 -0.49 26.35 -4.92
C GLY A 174 -0.52 27.85 -5.27
N PRO A 175 -1.14 28.21 -6.40
CA PRO A 175 -1.22 29.59 -6.88
C PRO A 175 -2.24 30.45 -6.12
N ASP A 176 -3.26 29.83 -5.52
CA ASP A 176 -4.23 30.45 -4.63
C ASP A 176 -4.45 29.48 -3.44
N LEU A 177 -4.38 30.01 -2.23
CA LEU A 177 -4.45 29.26 -0.97
C LEU A 177 -5.63 29.71 -0.11
N THR A 178 -6.49 30.58 -0.64
CA THR A 178 -7.56 31.24 0.11
C THR A 178 -8.91 30.86 -0.47
N TYR A 179 -9.86 30.57 0.40
CA TYR A 179 -11.22 30.26 -0.01
C TYR A 179 -12.00 31.55 -0.31
N ASN A 180 -12.44 31.71 -1.56
CA ASN A 180 -12.84 33.00 -2.12
C ASN A 180 -14.33 33.08 -2.55
N GLY A 181 -15.21 32.17 -2.08
CA GLY A 181 -16.62 32.23 -2.46
C GLY A 181 -17.52 31.14 -1.89
N LEU A 182 -18.42 30.62 -2.74
CA LEU A 182 -19.33 29.51 -2.40
C LEU A 182 -18.71 28.13 -2.64
N ALA A 183 -17.64 28.09 -3.41
CA ALA A 183 -16.76 26.94 -3.60
C ALA A 183 -15.58 27.34 -4.47
N ASP A 184 -14.46 26.63 -4.31
CA ASP A 184 -13.28 26.79 -5.14
C ASP A 184 -12.86 25.47 -5.79
N ALA A 185 -12.09 25.58 -6.87
CA ALA A 185 -11.43 24.44 -7.47
C ALA A 185 -10.17 24.09 -6.68
N PHE A 186 -9.87 22.80 -6.55
CA PHE A 186 -8.61 22.32 -5.98
C PHE A 186 -7.87 21.42 -6.96
N VAL A 187 -6.56 21.33 -6.77
CA VAL A 187 -5.72 20.26 -7.31
C VAL A 187 -4.95 19.65 -6.14
N ALA A 188 -5.05 18.33 -5.96
CA ALA A 188 -4.34 17.58 -4.94
C ALA A 188 -3.38 16.61 -5.61
N LYS A 189 -2.12 16.58 -5.15
CA LYS A 189 -1.18 15.52 -5.49
C LYS A 189 -1.18 14.49 -4.36
N VAL A 190 -1.43 13.23 -4.71
CA VAL A 190 -1.33 12.07 -3.84
C VAL A 190 -0.11 11.30 -4.34
N ALA A 191 0.98 11.37 -3.60
CA ALA A 191 2.20 10.66 -3.97
C ALA A 191 1.96 9.15 -3.84
N ASP A 192 2.57 8.37 -4.74
CA ASP A 192 2.71 6.93 -4.53
C ASP A 192 3.80 6.78 -3.47
N ASP A 193 3.37 6.81 -2.22
CA ASP A 193 4.23 6.78 -1.05
C ASP A 193 3.83 5.59 -0.17
N LEU A 194 3.69 4.45 -0.85
CA LEU A 194 3.39 3.18 -0.23
C LEU A 194 4.62 2.81 0.60
N ASP A 195 4.44 2.56 1.89
CA ASP A 195 5.32 1.72 2.68
C ASP A 195 5.35 0.33 1.99
N THR A 196 6.22 0.18 0.98
CA THR A 196 6.16 -0.97 0.07
C THR A 196 6.61 -2.25 0.78
N ASP A 197 7.38 -2.13 1.86
CA ASP A 197 7.91 -3.25 2.62
C ASP A 197 7.20 -3.53 3.96
N GLY A 198 6.31 -2.64 4.39
CA GLY A 198 5.43 -2.76 5.55
C GLY A 198 6.14 -2.49 6.88
N ASP A 199 7.22 -1.70 6.87
CA ASP A 199 8.07 -1.43 8.02
C ASP A 199 7.57 -0.28 8.91
N GLY A 200 6.54 0.44 8.47
CA GLY A 200 5.89 1.54 9.18
C GLY A 200 6.42 2.93 8.84
N CYS A 201 7.32 3.07 7.86
CA CYS A 201 7.68 4.34 7.24
C CYS A 201 7.17 4.39 5.80
N THR A 202 6.81 5.58 5.31
CA THR A 202 6.50 5.74 3.88
C THR A 202 7.80 5.73 3.05
N ASP A 203 7.80 5.20 1.82
CA ASP A 203 8.99 5.18 0.92
C ASP A 203 9.66 6.57 0.78
N SER A 204 8.93 7.67 1.02
CA SER A 204 9.41 9.06 0.99
C SER A 204 10.00 9.57 2.31
N GLU A 205 9.71 8.91 3.43
CA GLU A 205 10.30 9.14 4.76
C GLU A 205 11.55 8.28 5.00
N GLU A 206 11.90 7.38 4.07
CA GLU A 206 13.08 6.52 4.10
C GLU A 206 14.37 7.22 3.61
N LEU A 207 15.48 7.03 4.33
CA LEU A 207 16.76 7.73 4.08
C LEU A 207 17.88 6.77 3.63
N GLY A 208 18.13 6.68 2.32
CA GLY A 208 19.28 5.89 1.83
C GLY A 208 19.41 5.76 0.31
N ASN A 209 20.64 5.48 -0.16
CA ASN A 209 20.94 5.31 -1.60
C ASN A 209 20.48 3.94 -2.16
N ASN A 210 20.18 2.99 -1.28
CA ASN A 210 19.76 1.61 -1.63
C ASN A 210 18.23 1.45 -1.69
N GLU A 211 17.47 2.46 -1.23
CA GLU A 211 16.01 2.37 -1.00
C GLU A 211 15.18 2.92 -2.17
N LYS A 212 15.79 3.70 -3.09
CA LYS A 212 15.17 4.05 -4.39
C LYS A 212 14.90 2.86 -5.32
N LEU A 213 15.35 1.67 -4.95
CA LEU A 213 15.08 0.41 -5.63
C LEU A 213 14.09 -0.46 -4.85
N GLY A 214 13.41 0.13 -3.85
CA GLY A 214 12.33 -0.40 -3.01
C GLY A 214 12.28 -1.90 -3.01
N GLY A 215 12.88 -2.53 -2.00
CA GLY A 215 13.16 -3.98 -1.91
C GLY A 215 12.08 -4.88 -2.51
N ARG A 216 12.04 -4.96 -3.85
CA ARG A 216 11.00 -5.68 -4.57
C ARG A 216 11.33 -7.13 -4.37
N ARG A 217 10.58 -7.78 -3.48
CA ARG A 217 10.50 -9.24 -3.42
C ARG A 217 10.16 -9.74 -4.82
N ASP A 218 10.98 -10.65 -5.35
CA ASP A 218 10.65 -11.36 -6.58
C ASP A 218 9.31 -12.10 -6.35
N PRO A 219 8.25 -11.84 -7.15
CA PRO A 219 6.94 -12.47 -6.97
C PRO A 219 6.97 -14.00 -7.14
N LEU A 220 8.04 -14.56 -7.72
CA LEU A 220 8.20 -15.98 -7.97
C LEU A 220 9.13 -16.67 -6.96
N TYR A 221 9.95 -15.92 -6.22
CA TYR A 221 10.96 -16.47 -5.31
C TYR A 221 11.12 -15.62 -4.05
N PHE A 222 10.54 -16.10 -2.94
CA PHE A 222 10.45 -15.43 -1.63
C PHE A 222 11.82 -15.16 -0.92
N TRP A 223 12.97 -15.53 -1.49
CA TRP A 223 14.26 -15.58 -0.75
C TRP A 223 15.45 -14.83 -1.37
N ASP A 224 15.35 -14.16 -2.51
CA ASP A 224 16.54 -13.59 -3.16
C ASP A 224 16.85 -12.13 -2.76
N PHE A 225 18.14 -11.87 -2.49
CA PHE A 225 18.76 -10.55 -2.25
C PHE A 225 19.73 -10.20 -3.41
N TYR A 226 19.99 -8.91 -3.66
CA TYR A 226 20.84 -8.39 -4.76
C TYR A 226 22.28 -8.01 -4.32
N ASP A 227 23.28 -8.25 -5.19
CA ASP A 227 24.66 -7.73 -5.06
C ASP A 227 24.76 -6.28 -5.62
N ALA A 228 25.10 -5.34 -4.73
CA ALA A 228 25.11 -3.91 -5.02
C ALA A 228 26.51 -3.28 -5.17
N THR A 229 27.63 -4.02 -5.10
CA THR A 229 28.95 -3.35 -5.03
C THR A 229 30.04 -3.87 -5.98
N GLY A 230 30.26 -3.15 -7.10
CA GLY A 230 31.56 -3.17 -7.80
C GLY A 230 31.52 -2.99 -9.33
N PRO A 231 32.58 -2.42 -9.96
CA PRO A 231 32.66 -2.23 -11.41
C PRO A 231 33.44 -3.36 -12.09
N ALA A 232 32.76 -4.46 -12.40
CA ALA A 232 32.98 -5.37 -13.55
C ALA A 232 32.41 -6.76 -13.22
N GLY A 233 31.27 -7.12 -13.83
CA GLY A 233 30.76 -8.50 -13.80
C GLY A 233 29.34 -8.69 -13.24
N ARG A 234 28.38 -7.83 -13.60
CA ARG A 234 26.99 -7.87 -13.12
C ARG A 234 26.08 -8.65 -14.07
N ASP A 235 25.64 -9.85 -13.71
CA ASP A 235 24.42 -10.45 -14.30
C ASP A 235 23.20 -10.38 -13.34
N GLY A 236 23.42 -9.90 -12.11
CA GLY A 236 22.36 -9.73 -11.11
C GLY A 236 21.97 -11.02 -10.40
N LYS A 237 22.82 -12.06 -10.43
CA LYS A 237 22.59 -13.33 -9.74
C LYS A 237 23.69 -13.60 -8.72
N ILE A 238 23.33 -14.26 -7.62
CA ILE A 238 24.29 -14.94 -6.74
C ILE A 238 24.56 -16.29 -7.38
N ASP A 239 25.64 -16.41 -8.15
CA ASP A 239 25.92 -17.62 -8.96
C ASP A 239 27.30 -18.26 -8.68
N LEU A 240 28.09 -17.70 -7.75
CA LEU A 240 29.40 -18.21 -7.36
C LEU A 240 29.55 -18.39 -5.84
N MET A 241 30.34 -19.39 -5.44
CA MET A 241 30.55 -19.82 -4.04
C MET A 241 31.16 -18.77 -3.08
N ASN A 242 31.48 -17.54 -3.55
CA ASN A 242 32.20 -16.53 -2.78
C ASN A 242 31.47 -15.17 -2.66
N ASP A 243 30.19 -15.07 -3.01
CA ASP A 243 29.45 -13.79 -3.01
C ASP A 243 28.86 -13.41 -1.63
N ILE A 244 29.36 -13.99 -0.53
CA ILE A 244 28.87 -13.69 0.83
C ILE A 244 29.64 -12.52 1.43
N PHE A 245 29.00 -11.36 1.57
CA PHE A 245 29.54 -10.23 2.33
C PHE A 245 28.99 -10.19 3.77
N GLY A 246 29.88 -10.37 4.75
CA GLY A 246 29.87 -9.78 6.10
C GLY A 246 28.63 -9.91 6.99
N VAL A 247 28.65 -10.87 7.93
CA VAL A 247 27.71 -10.91 9.07
C VAL A 247 28.31 -10.16 10.27
N ALA A 248 27.63 -9.10 10.75
CA ALA A 248 27.99 -8.42 11.99
C ALA A 248 27.21 -8.98 13.19
N PHE A 249 27.90 -9.60 14.14
CA PHE A 249 27.32 -10.01 15.42
C PHE A 249 27.50 -8.91 16.47
N ARG A 250 26.43 -8.48 17.15
CA ARG A 250 26.52 -7.78 18.43
C ARG A 250 26.34 -8.78 19.56
N PHE A 251 27.37 -8.98 20.39
CA PHE A 251 27.26 -9.73 21.63
C PHE A 251 26.85 -8.79 22.78
N GLY A 252 25.76 -9.12 23.48
CA GLY A 252 25.50 -8.59 24.82
C GLY A 252 26.34 -9.36 25.83
N ALA A 253 27.30 -8.70 26.47
CA ALA A 253 28.17 -9.34 27.46
C ALA A 253 27.38 -9.66 28.75
N THR A 254 27.00 -10.92 28.96
CA THR A 254 26.68 -11.42 30.31
C THR A 254 27.97 -11.92 30.96
N GLY A 255 28.55 -11.11 31.84
CA GLY A 255 29.70 -11.50 32.64
C GLY A 255 30.41 -10.33 33.31
N ASN A 256 29.78 -9.72 34.32
CA ASN A 256 30.52 -8.95 35.33
C ASN A 256 30.77 -9.86 36.55
N PRO A 257 32.03 -10.19 36.90
CA PRO A 257 32.35 -10.94 38.12
C PRO A 257 32.35 -10.09 39.41
N SER A 258 31.94 -8.82 39.37
CA SER A 258 31.89 -7.93 40.53
C SER A 258 30.46 -7.47 40.79
N GLY A 259 29.82 -8.08 41.79
CA GLY A 259 28.40 -7.91 42.11
C GLY A 259 28.03 -6.51 42.61
N ASP A 260 27.58 -5.65 41.70
CA ASP A 260 26.84 -4.42 41.99
C ASP A 260 25.59 -4.34 41.07
N PRO A 261 24.36 -4.13 41.57
CA PRO A 261 23.16 -4.25 40.76
C PRO A 261 22.89 -2.97 39.96
N LEU A 262 23.03 -3.05 38.63
CA LEU A 262 22.46 -2.06 37.71
C LEU A 262 21.03 -2.51 37.32
N THR A 263 20.04 -1.66 37.63
CA THR A 263 18.64 -1.84 37.24
C THR A 263 18.46 -1.69 35.74
N VAL A 264 18.20 -2.81 35.04
CA VAL A 264 17.75 -2.83 33.64
C VAL A 264 16.21 -2.67 33.64
N PRO A 265 15.62 -1.80 32.80
CA PRO A 265 14.16 -1.70 32.67
C PRO A 265 13.57 -2.99 32.07
N PRO A 266 12.31 -3.35 32.36
CA PRO A 266 11.72 -4.58 31.84
C PRO A 266 11.57 -4.55 30.31
N PRO A 267 11.58 -5.71 29.64
CA PRO A 267 11.44 -5.81 28.19
C PRO A 267 10.05 -5.34 27.72
N HIS A 268 10.02 -4.68 26.55
CA HIS A 268 8.81 -4.31 25.82
C HIS A 268 7.99 -5.57 25.46
N PRO A 269 6.63 -5.56 25.45
CA PRO A 269 5.81 -6.78 25.36
C PRO A 269 5.80 -7.53 24.02
N ALA A 270 6.67 -7.18 23.06
CA ALA A 270 6.60 -7.73 21.70
C ALA A 270 7.49 -8.96 21.46
N TYR A 271 8.28 -9.42 22.44
CA TYR A 271 9.10 -10.61 22.27
C TYR A 271 8.39 -11.86 22.78
N HIS A 272 7.81 -12.61 21.85
CA HIS A 272 7.18 -13.90 22.13
C HIS A 272 8.28 -14.98 22.24
N THR A 273 8.54 -15.46 23.46
CA THR A 273 9.58 -16.48 23.77
C THR A 273 9.25 -17.90 23.25
N ALA A 274 8.24 -18.05 22.39
CA ALA A 274 7.79 -19.36 21.91
C ALA A 274 8.72 -20.02 20.86
N PHE A 275 9.78 -19.36 20.44
CA PHE A 275 10.75 -19.89 19.46
C PHE A 275 12.06 -20.39 20.07
N ASP A 276 12.21 -20.39 21.40
CA ASP A 276 13.40 -20.93 22.04
C ASP A 276 13.17 -22.40 22.48
N ARG A 277 13.61 -23.36 21.65
CA ARG A 277 13.71 -24.77 22.03
C ARG A 277 15.13 -25.27 21.79
N GLY A 278 16.00 -25.07 22.77
CA GLY A 278 17.25 -25.81 22.92
C GLY A 278 17.64 -25.91 24.40
N GLY A 279 18.00 -27.10 24.88
CA GLY A 279 18.38 -27.31 26.28
C GLY A 279 19.82 -26.88 26.60
N VAL A 280 20.07 -26.44 27.83
CA VAL A 280 21.40 -26.06 28.35
C VAL A 280 22.25 -27.30 28.66
N ILE A 281 23.51 -27.33 28.22
CA ILE A 281 24.46 -28.45 28.48
C ILE A 281 25.57 -28.00 29.48
N PRO A 282 25.95 -28.81 30.49
CA PRO A 282 26.99 -28.48 31.47
C PRO A 282 28.42 -28.78 30.99
N GLU A 283 29.39 -28.12 31.64
CA GLU A 283 30.82 -27.96 31.31
C GLU A 283 31.60 -29.23 30.90
N GLY A 284 32.20 -29.21 29.70
CA GLY A 284 33.16 -30.17 29.15
C GLY A 284 33.66 -29.73 27.75
N ASN A 285 34.94 -30.00 27.44
CA ASN A 285 35.67 -29.53 26.25
C ASN A 285 34.98 -29.93 24.91
N PRO A 286 34.61 -28.97 24.03
CA PRO A 286 33.67 -29.19 22.90
C PRO A 286 34.25 -29.94 21.68
N TRP A 287 35.50 -30.38 21.72
CA TRP A 287 36.17 -31.01 20.57
C TRP A 287 36.20 -32.54 20.59
N ASP A 288 35.79 -33.17 21.69
CA ASP A 288 35.67 -34.62 21.77
C ASP A 288 34.20 -35.01 21.91
N LEU A 289 33.70 -35.67 20.86
CA LEU A 289 32.35 -36.18 20.66
C LEU A 289 31.34 -35.14 20.13
N LEU A 290 30.78 -35.41 18.95
CA LEU A 290 29.46 -34.89 18.55
C LEU A 290 28.51 -35.07 19.75
N PRO A 291 27.89 -34.00 20.29
CA PRO A 291 26.68 -33.45 19.67
C PRO A 291 26.41 -31.94 19.93
N ALA A 292 25.54 -31.36 19.10
CA ALA A 292 24.76 -30.14 19.39
C ALA A 292 25.59 -28.94 19.91
N ASP A 293 26.59 -28.51 19.16
CA ASP A 293 27.35 -27.28 19.46
C ASP A 293 26.61 -26.00 19.06
N GLY A 294 25.45 -26.11 18.40
CA GLY A 294 24.70 -24.96 17.93
C GLY A 294 25.47 -24.14 16.89
N ASN A 295 26.49 -24.71 16.25
CA ASN A 295 27.23 -24.07 15.17
C ASN A 295 26.90 -24.71 13.82
N ILE A 296 27.00 -23.88 12.78
CA ILE A 296 26.86 -24.20 11.36
C ILE A 296 28.20 -24.74 10.87
N ASP A 297 28.30 -26.00 10.42
CA ASP A 297 29.60 -26.62 10.11
C ASP A 297 29.72 -27.32 8.74
N LEU A 298 28.75 -27.20 7.83
CA LEU A 298 28.93 -27.65 6.43
C LEU A 298 28.46 -26.64 5.38
N MET A 299 29.03 -26.75 4.17
CA MET A 299 28.70 -25.98 2.95
C MET A 299 27.22 -25.98 2.52
N ASN A 300 26.33 -26.71 3.20
CA ASN A 300 24.90 -26.78 2.92
C ASN A 300 24.01 -26.35 4.10
N ASP A 301 24.58 -25.80 5.18
CA ASP A 301 23.80 -25.26 6.29
C ASP A 301 23.46 -23.79 6.01
N ILE A 302 22.52 -23.55 5.10
CA ILE A 302 21.88 -22.23 5.00
C ILE A 302 20.83 -22.17 6.10
N PHE A 303 21.22 -21.59 7.25
CA PHE A 303 20.23 -20.98 8.13
C PHE A 303 19.65 -19.78 7.39
N GLY A 304 18.34 -19.78 7.15
CA GLY A 304 17.65 -18.58 6.69
C GLY A 304 17.93 -17.44 7.66
N VAL A 305 18.72 -16.46 7.22
CA VAL A 305 18.94 -15.24 7.98
C VAL A 305 17.79 -14.31 7.64
N ALA A 306 16.87 -14.14 8.58
CA ALA A 306 15.88 -13.08 8.51
C ALA A 306 16.55 -11.79 9.00
N PHE A 307 16.86 -10.88 8.08
CA PHE A 307 17.20 -9.52 8.45
C PHE A 307 15.88 -8.79 8.77
N SER A 308 15.76 -8.31 10.00
CA SER A 308 14.79 -7.27 10.33
C SER A 308 15.58 -5.98 10.43
N PHE A 309 15.42 -5.12 9.44
CA PHE A 309 15.91 -3.76 9.53
C PHE A 309 14.91 -2.97 10.37
N GLY A 310 15.40 -2.27 11.39
CA GLY A 310 14.60 -1.31 12.13
C GLY A 310 14.94 0.07 11.60
N HIS A 311 13.98 0.73 10.97
CA HIS A 311 14.16 2.05 10.42
C HIS A 311 13.69 3.12 11.41
N ASN A 312 14.32 4.31 11.31
CA ASN A 312 13.85 5.49 12.02
C ASN A 312 13.25 6.41 10.96
N CYS A 313 11.92 6.59 10.97
CA CYS A 313 11.28 7.55 10.09
C CYS A 313 11.77 8.97 10.40
N THR A 314 11.83 9.84 9.39
CA THR A 314 12.14 11.25 9.63
C THR A 314 10.98 11.91 10.39
N SER A 315 11.22 12.26 11.66
CA SER A 315 10.30 13.05 12.49
C SER A 315 9.99 14.43 11.91
#